data_AF-A0A6N6TE26-F1
#
_entry.id   AF-A0A6N6TE26-F1
#
_cell.length_a   1.000
_cell.length_b   1.000
_cell.length_c   1.000
_cell.angle_alpha   90.00
_cell.angle_beta   90.00
_cell.angle_gamma   90.00
#
_symmetry.space_group_name_H-M   'P 1'
#
loop_
_entity.id
_entity.type
_entity.pdbx_description
1 polymer ?
#
loop_
_entity_poly.entity_id
_entity_poly.type
_entity_poly.pdbx_seq_one_letter_code
_entity_poly.pdbx_strand_id
1 'polypeptide(L)'
;MLLQTVDFRDYAASRIAKTLLSVFFNRGTLFGSQFTFHQFVFHAYKFANQLEEQKREDDRLNELALTLLEGMLFGFYDNRKENKNWSSMVHASRIPLFIRDAYRLAELMVALSGEMAPETNEAPNDESAESKPAMEDSE
;
A
#
# COMPACT_ATOMS: atom_id res chain seq x y z
N MET A 1 3.65 -2.40 25.72
CA MET A 1 3.73 -0.95 25.41
C MET A 1 2.70 -0.71 24.32
N LEU A 2 1.50 -0.25 24.69
CA LEU A 2 0.45 0.11 23.74
C LEU A 2 0.87 1.42 23.08
N LEU A 3 1.37 1.36 21.84
CA LEU A 3 1.41 2.54 20.99
C LEU A 3 -0.02 3.06 20.94
N GLN A 4 -0.25 4.23 21.54
CA GLN A 4 -1.48 5.00 21.34
C GLN A 4 -1.79 4.96 19.86
N THR A 5 -3.05 4.67 19.52
CA THR A 5 -3.60 4.73 18.15
C THR A 5 -2.95 5.87 17.40
N VAL A 6 -1.99 5.55 16.53
CA VAL A 6 -1.24 6.57 15.80
C VAL A 6 -2.27 7.28 14.95
N ASP A 7 -2.45 8.58 15.16
CA ASP A 7 -3.30 9.43 14.32
C ASP A 7 -2.98 9.10 12.85
N PHE A 8 -3.99 8.74 12.05
CA PHE A 8 -3.78 8.25 10.69
C PHE A 8 -3.02 9.28 9.85
N ARG A 9 -3.25 10.57 10.09
CA ARG A 9 -2.48 11.66 9.52
C ARG A 9 -0.99 11.57 9.87
N ASP A 10 -0.64 11.41 11.14
CA ASP A 10 0.75 11.38 11.57
C ASP A 10 1.45 10.10 11.07
N TYR A 11 0.72 8.98 11.04
CA TYR A 11 1.18 7.74 10.42
C TYR A 11 1.45 7.92 8.93
N ALA A 12 0.49 8.48 8.18
CA ALA A 12 0.61 8.75 6.76
C ALA A 12 1.77 9.72 6.47
N ALA A 13 1.89 10.80 7.25
CA ALA A 13 2.98 11.75 7.12
C ALA A 13 4.34 11.07 7.27
N SER A 14 4.49 10.19 8.26
CA SER A 14 5.74 9.44 8.47
C SER A 14 6.10 8.52 7.28
N ARG A 15 5.10 7.83 6.70
CA ARG A 15 5.25 6.93 5.54
C ARG A 15 5.64 7.71 4.28
N ILE A 16 4.96 8.82 4.02
CA ILE A 16 5.26 9.71 2.89
C ILE A 16 6.66 10.32 3.05
N ALA A 17 6.98 10.82 4.24
CA ALA A 17 8.31 11.36 4.55
C ALA A 17 9.42 10.33 4.25
N LYS A 18 9.26 9.09 4.72
CA LYS A 18 10.17 7.97 4.43
C LYS A 18 10.33 7.75 2.93
N THR A 19 9.23 7.64 2.19
CA THR A 19 9.25 7.39 0.75
C THR A 19 9.96 8.49 -0.02
N LEU A 20 9.67 9.75 0.31
CA LEU A 20 10.38 10.87 -0.30
C LEU A 20 11.87 10.81 0.06
N LEU A 21 12.26 10.62 1.33
CA LEU A 21 13.68 10.47 1.70
C LEU A 21 14.40 9.40 0.88
N SER A 22 13.79 8.23 0.66
CA SER A 22 14.36 7.16 -0.17
C SER A 22 14.62 7.62 -1.61
N VAL A 23 13.65 8.32 -2.23
CA VAL A 23 13.81 8.89 -3.58
C VAL A 23 14.96 9.88 -3.65
N PHE A 24 15.03 10.82 -2.70
CA PHE A 24 16.05 11.87 -2.75
C PHE A 24 17.43 11.36 -2.34
N PHE A 25 17.51 10.30 -1.52
CA PHE A 25 18.74 9.58 -1.22
C PHE A 25 19.29 8.94 -2.49
N ASN A 26 18.47 8.16 -3.20
CA ASN A 26 18.87 7.47 -4.43
C ASN A 26 19.35 8.45 -5.52
N ARG A 27 18.88 9.70 -5.48
CA ARG A 27 19.23 10.74 -6.44
C ARG A 27 20.41 11.62 -6.03
N GLY A 28 20.97 11.41 -4.83
CA GLY A 28 22.06 12.24 -4.31
C GLY A 28 21.66 13.69 -4.00
N THR A 29 20.36 13.95 -3.81
CA THR A 29 19.77 15.30 -3.67
C THR A 29 19.43 15.68 -2.22
N LEU A 30 19.73 14.81 -1.25
CA LEU A 30 19.49 15.07 0.17
C LEU A 30 20.41 16.13 0.78
N PHE A 31 21.58 16.35 0.19
CA PHE A 31 22.61 17.21 0.75
C PHE A 31 22.89 18.36 -0.23
N GLY A 32 22.45 19.57 0.11
CA GLY A 32 22.64 20.77 -0.71
C GLY A 32 21.56 21.82 -0.46
N SER A 33 21.68 22.98 -1.12
CA SER A 33 20.73 24.09 -1.00
C SER A 33 19.31 23.79 -1.50
N GLN A 34 19.10 22.60 -2.09
CA GLN A 34 17.80 22.13 -2.61
C GLN A 34 17.01 21.33 -1.56
N PHE A 35 17.61 20.99 -0.41
CA PHE A 35 16.95 20.30 0.69
C PHE A 35 16.72 21.24 1.87
N THR A 36 15.44 21.49 2.17
CA THR A 36 15.03 22.28 3.33
C THR A 36 14.14 21.42 4.22
N PHE A 37 14.63 21.06 5.41
CA PHE A 37 13.92 20.15 6.32
C PHE A 37 12.48 20.58 6.60
N HIS A 38 12.25 21.88 6.85
CA HIS A 38 10.90 22.41 7.08
C HIS A 38 9.95 22.22 5.90
N GLN A 39 10.44 22.44 4.67
CA GLN A 39 9.63 22.23 3.45
C GLN A 39 9.34 20.75 3.25
N PHE A 40 10.32 19.89 3.50
CA PHE A 40 10.16 18.44 3.46
C PHE A 40 9.03 17.97 4.39
N VAL A 41 9.09 18.35 5.68
CA VAL A 41 8.06 17.99 6.67
C VAL A 41 6.71 18.58 6.27
N PHE A 42 6.66 19.86 5.88
CA PHE A 42 5.44 20.51 5.42
C PHE A 42 4.77 19.76 4.26
N HIS A 43 5.56 19.32 3.28
CA HIS A 43 5.03 18.57 2.14
C HIS A 43 4.50 17.20 2.54
N ALA A 44 5.19 16.46 3.41
CA ALA A 44 4.69 15.19 3.92
C ALA A 44 3.31 15.36 4.60
N TYR A 45 3.18 16.38 5.45
CA TYR A 45 1.91 16.70 6.11
C TYR A 45 0.83 17.19 5.14
N LYS A 46 1.18 17.87 4.05
CA LYS A 46 0.20 18.26 3.03
C LYS A 46 -0.47 17.06 2.36
N PHE A 47 0.29 15.99 2.09
CA PHE A 47 -0.27 14.74 1.58
C PHE A 47 -1.11 14.03 2.65
N ALA A 48 -0.58 13.94 3.87
CA ALA A 48 -1.26 13.28 4.97
C ALA A 48 -2.61 13.93 5.31
N ASN A 49 -2.69 15.26 5.31
CA ASN A 49 -3.94 15.98 5.52
C ASN A 49 -4.98 15.63 4.45
N GLN A 50 -4.58 15.58 3.18
CA GLN A 50 -5.51 15.22 2.11
C GLN A 50 -5.92 13.73 2.12
N LEU A 51 -5.05 12.85 2.64
CA LEU A 51 -5.39 11.45 2.89
C LEU A 51 -6.41 11.32 4.02
N GLU A 52 -6.21 12.07 5.11
CA GLU A 52 -7.12 12.15 6.25
C GLU A 52 -8.51 12.67 5.82
N GLU A 53 -8.54 13.75 5.04
CA GLU A 53 -9.77 14.33 4.48
C GLU A 53 -10.55 13.35 3.59
N GLN A 54 -9.85 12.41 2.94
CA GLN A 54 -10.44 11.41 2.05
C GLN A 54 -10.53 10.02 2.69
N LYS A 55 -10.23 9.91 3.99
CA LYS A 55 -10.22 8.65 4.72
C LYS A 55 -11.58 7.94 4.57
N ARG A 56 -11.53 6.64 4.37
CA ARG A 56 -12.69 5.74 4.33
C ARG A 56 -12.90 5.12 5.71
N GLU A 57 -14.09 4.58 5.94
CA GLU A 57 -14.39 3.88 7.21
C GLU A 57 -13.55 2.60 7.38
N ASP A 58 -13.18 1.95 6.28
CA ASP A 58 -12.33 0.75 6.30
C ASP A 58 -10.84 1.12 6.42
N ASP A 59 -10.25 0.86 7.59
CA ASP A 59 -8.84 1.10 7.86
C ASP A 59 -7.91 0.28 6.95
N ARG A 60 -8.31 -0.93 6.52
CA ARG A 60 -7.49 -1.75 5.59
C ARG A 60 -7.36 -1.07 4.24
N LEU A 61 -8.46 -0.47 3.77
CA LEU A 61 -8.49 0.27 2.52
C LEU A 61 -7.58 1.51 2.59
N ASN A 62 -7.61 2.23 3.71
CA ASN A 62 -6.77 3.40 3.94
C ASN A 62 -5.27 3.05 3.96
N GLU A 63 -4.90 1.95 4.63
CA GLU A 63 -3.51 1.47 4.67
C GLU A 63 -3.00 1.01 3.29
N LEU A 64 -3.87 0.33 2.52
CA LEU A 64 -3.53 -0.09 1.16
C LEU A 64 -3.40 1.11 0.23
N ALA A 65 -4.31 2.08 0.31
CA ALA A 65 -4.23 3.32 -0.46
C ALA A 65 -2.95 4.09 -0.16
N LEU A 66 -2.55 4.20 1.11
CA LEU A 66 -1.27 4.82 1.51
C LEU A 66 -0.07 4.08 0.90
N THR A 67 -0.09 2.75 0.91
CA THR A 67 0.98 1.92 0.32
C THR A 67 1.08 2.12 -1.20
N LEU A 68 -0.06 2.16 -1.90
CA LEU A 68 -0.10 2.42 -3.34
C LEU A 68 0.37 3.82 -3.67
N LEU A 69 -0.04 4.82 -2.87
CA LEU A 69 0.42 6.19 -3.02
C LEU A 69 1.93 6.29 -2.88
N GLU A 70 2.55 5.61 -1.92
CA GLU A 70 4.02 5.57 -1.79
C GLU A 70 4.69 5.03 -3.08
N GLY A 71 4.15 3.96 -3.67
CA GLY A 71 4.64 3.42 -4.94
C GLY A 71 4.50 4.41 -6.10
N MET A 72 3.34 5.08 -6.20
CA MET A 72 3.10 6.11 -7.21
C MET A 72 4.04 7.31 -7.06
N LEU A 73 4.29 7.75 -5.82
CA LEU A 73 5.23 8.82 -5.49
C LEU A 73 6.65 8.44 -5.89
N PHE A 74 7.08 7.22 -5.55
CA PHE A 74 8.37 6.69 -5.94
C PHE A 74 8.55 6.75 -7.45
N GLY A 75 7.62 6.18 -8.21
CA GLY A 75 7.67 6.18 -9.68
C GLY A 75 7.59 7.58 -10.31
N PHE A 76 6.79 8.49 -9.76
CA PHE A 76 6.65 9.86 -10.27
C PHE A 76 7.97 10.63 -10.18
N TYR A 77 8.66 10.50 -9.05
CA TYR A 77 9.96 11.13 -8.93
C TYR A 77 10.95 10.37 -9.79
N ASP A 78 11.16 9.08 -9.55
CA ASP A 78 12.24 8.29 -10.16
C ASP A 78 12.29 8.37 -11.69
N ASN A 79 11.13 8.33 -12.36
CA ASN A 79 11.04 8.33 -13.82
C ASN A 79 11.30 9.68 -14.51
N ARG A 80 11.42 10.80 -13.78
CA ARG A 80 11.64 12.13 -14.39
C ARG A 80 12.82 12.85 -13.77
N LYS A 81 13.92 12.95 -14.52
CA LYS A 81 15.15 13.69 -14.14
C LYS A 81 14.91 15.20 -13.93
N GLU A 82 13.81 15.73 -14.47
CA GLU A 82 13.41 17.14 -14.35
C GLU A 82 12.72 17.44 -13.01
N ASN A 83 12.11 16.44 -12.37
CA ASN A 83 11.49 16.54 -11.05
C ASN A 83 12.56 16.52 -9.95
N LYS A 84 13.49 17.49 -9.99
CA LYS A 84 14.69 17.52 -9.13
C LYS A 84 14.41 17.95 -7.69
N ASN A 85 13.25 18.53 -7.41
CA ASN A 85 12.92 19.10 -6.10
C ASN A 85 11.52 18.72 -5.60
N TRP A 86 11.35 18.77 -4.28
CA TRP A 86 10.12 18.48 -3.53
C TRP A 86 8.93 19.34 -3.99
N SER A 87 9.21 20.53 -4.53
CA SER A 87 8.20 21.48 -5.00
C SER A 87 7.56 21.08 -6.33
N SER A 88 8.20 20.21 -7.13
CA SER A 88 7.66 19.72 -8.41
C SER A 88 6.26 19.11 -8.25
N MET A 89 5.97 18.47 -7.12
CA MET A 89 4.63 17.93 -6.83
C MET A 89 3.61 18.97 -6.40
N VAL A 90 4.03 20.01 -5.67
CA VAL A 90 3.10 21.09 -5.27
C VAL A 90 2.75 21.97 -6.46
N HIS A 91 3.72 22.27 -7.33
CA HIS A 91 3.47 23.00 -8.56
C HIS A 91 2.61 22.23 -9.55
N ALA A 92 2.59 20.89 -9.46
CA ALA A 92 1.76 20.07 -10.33
C ALA A 92 0.26 20.12 -9.95
N SER A 93 -0.11 20.53 -8.72
CA SER A 93 -1.50 20.49 -8.20
C SER A 93 -2.17 19.11 -8.34
N ARG A 94 -1.38 18.03 -8.36
CA ARG A 94 -1.86 16.66 -8.60
C ARG A 94 -2.06 15.81 -7.35
N ILE A 95 -1.77 16.34 -6.16
CA ILE A 95 -1.93 15.61 -4.90
C ILE A 95 -3.34 14.96 -4.79
N PRO A 96 -4.45 15.68 -5.08
CA PRO A 96 -5.77 15.07 -5.01
C PRO A 96 -5.97 13.94 -6.03
N LEU A 97 -5.36 14.06 -7.22
CA LEU A 97 -5.44 13.02 -8.26
C LEU A 97 -4.70 11.75 -7.83
N PHE A 98 -3.49 11.90 -7.28
CA PHE A 98 -2.72 10.75 -6.78
C PHE A 98 -3.46 10.03 -5.66
N ILE A 99 -4.05 10.77 -4.73
CA ILE A 99 -4.81 10.18 -3.62
C ILE A 99 -6.06 9.46 -4.13
N ARG A 100 -6.83 10.11 -5.02
CA ARG A 100 -8.02 9.50 -5.62
C ARG A 100 -7.67 8.22 -6.38
N ASP A 101 -6.62 8.26 -7.19
CA ASP A 101 -6.21 7.10 -7.98
C ASP A 101 -5.68 5.97 -7.08
N ALA A 102 -4.98 6.29 -5.98
CA ALA A 102 -4.54 5.31 -4.99
C ALA A 102 -5.73 4.62 -4.29
N TYR A 103 -6.75 5.37 -3.85
CA TYR A 103 -7.97 4.80 -3.28
C TYR A 103 -8.73 3.95 -4.30
N ARG A 104 -8.86 4.41 -5.54
CA ARG A 104 -9.51 3.63 -6.60
C ARG A 104 -8.80 2.30 -6.84
N LEU A 105 -7.46 2.29 -6.86
CA LEU A 105 -6.69 1.05 -7.00
C LEU A 105 -6.85 0.15 -5.78
N ALA A 106 -6.86 0.72 -4.57
CA ALA A 106 -7.06 -0.04 -3.34
C ALA A 106 -8.44 -0.71 -3.32
N GLU A 107 -9.50 0.00 -3.71
CA GLU A 107 -10.88 -0.51 -3.80
C GLU A 107 -10.95 -1.69 -4.79
N LEU A 108 -10.32 -1.56 -5.96
CA LEU A 108 -10.25 -2.64 -6.96
C LEU A 108 -9.51 -3.88 -6.42
N MET A 109 -8.39 -3.70 -5.71
CA MET A 109 -7.62 -4.81 -5.14
C MET A 109 -8.40 -5.53 -4.04
N VAL A 110 -9.11 -4.79 -3.18
CA VAL A 110 -9.96 -5.37 -2.13
C VAL A 110 -11.10 -6.18 -2.76
N ALA A 111 -11.80 -5.62 -3.75
CA ALA A 111 -12.88 -6.30 -4.46
C ALA A 111 -12.41 -7.62 -5.09
N LEU A 112 -11.29 -7.59 -5.83
CA LEU A 112 -10.73 -8.78 -6.47
C LEU A 112 -10.25 -9.84 -5.46
N SER A 113 -9.72 -9.43 -4.31
CA SER A 113 -9.34 -10.38 -3.26
C SER A 113 -10.53 -11.10 -2.63
N GLY A 114 -11.71 -10.47 -2.62
CA GLY A 114 -12.95 -11.07 -2.15
C GLY A 114 -13.60 -12.00 -3.18
N GLU A 115 -13.46 -11.68 -4.47
CA GLU A 115 -13.95 -12.52 -5.58
C GLU A 115 -13.10 -13.78 -5.82
N MET A 116 -11.81 -13.76 -5.46
CA MET A 116 -10.90 -14.92 -5.60
C MET A 116 -11.00 -15.97 -4.48
N ALA A 117 -11.89 -15.81 -3.50
CA ALA A 117 -12.22 -16.85 -2.52
C ALA A 117 -13.70 -17.24 -2.67
N PRO A 118 -14.01 -18.26 -3.50
CA PRO A 118 -14.01 -19.62 -2.97
C PRO A 118 -13.75 -20.71 -4.03
N GLU A 119 -12.54 -21.30 -4.06
CA GLU A 119 -12.35 -22.67 -4.58
C GLU A 119 -11.23 -23.36 -3.79
N THR A 120 -11.55 -23.82 -2.58
CA THR A 120 -10.94 -25.03 -2.05
C THR A 120 -12.04 -26.06 -1.96
N ASN A 121 -12.19 -26.78 -3.08
CA ASN A 121 -13.00 -27.98 -3.22
C ASN A 121 -12.77 -28.89 -2.01
N GLU A 122 -13.86 -29.22 -1.33
CA GLU A 122 -13.94 -30.44 -0.54
C GLU A 122 -13.43 -31.59 -1.44
N ALA A 123 -12.38 -32.27 -1.00
CA ALA A 123 -11.94 -33.48 -1.66
C ALA A 123 -13.10 -34.49 -1.61
N PRO A 124 -13.39 -35.24 -2.70
CA PRO A 124 -14.43 -36.25 -2.67
C PRO A 124 -14.05 -37.31 -1.62
N ASN A 125 -15.00 -37.64 -0.74
CA ASN A 125 -14.92 -38.82 0.11
C ASN A 125 -14.66 -40.05 -0.77
N ASP A 126 -13.43 -40.57 -0.72
CA ASP A 126 -13.11 -41.89 -1.25
C ASP A 126 -13.37 -42.91 -0.11
N GLU A 127 -14.64 -43.16 0.17
CA GLU A 127 -15.05 -44.41 0.80
C GLU A 127 -14.81 -45.51 -0.24
N SER A 128 -13.75 -46.31 -0.07
CA SER A 128 -13.72 -47.78 -0.28
C SER A 128 -12.31 -48.30 -0.56
N ALA A 129 -11.57 -48.64 0.50
CA ALA A 129 -10.49 -49.63 0.38
C ALA A 129 -10.27 -50.36 1.72
N GLU A 130 -11.34 -50.91 2.29
CA GLU A 130 -11.21 -51.99 3.27
C GLU A 130 -11.48 -53.31 2.53
N SER A 131 -10.42 -54.06 2.26
CA SER A 131 -10.52 -55.40 1.68
C SER A 131 -9.57 -56.33 2.41
N LYS A 132 -10.13 -57.03 3.39
CA LYS A 132 -9.89 -58.45 3.75
C LYS A 132 -10.83 -58.79 4.93
N PRO A 133 -11.30 -60.05 5.10
CA PRO A 133 -10.67 -61.28 4.65
C PRO A 133 -11.61 -62.26 3.92
N ALA A 134 -11.06 -63.23 3.22
CA ALA A 134 -11.70 -64.54 3.05
C ALA A 134 -10.64 -65.60 3.40
N MET A 135 -10.80 -66.19 4.59
CA MET A 135 -10.23 -67.49 4.92
C MET A 135 -11.26 -68.58 4.56
N GLU A 136 -10.72 -69.76 4.22
CA GLU A 136 -11.33 -71.11 4.27
C GLU A 136 -12.46 -71.39 3.26
N ASP A 137 -12.61 -72.57 2.66
CA ASP A 137 -11.84 -73.81 2.46
C ASP A 137 -12.71 -74.71 1.54
N SER A 138 -12.19 -75.87 1.11
CA SER A 138 -12.89 -77.04 0.46
C SER A 138 -12.99 -76.99 -1.08
N GLU A 139 -12.65 -78.02 -1.87
CA GLU A 139 -12.41 -79.46 -1.68
C GLU A 139 -11.27 -79.96 -2.60
#